data_AF-A0A9W9K5P8-F1
#
_entry.id   AF-A0A9W9K5P8-F1
#
_cell.length_a   1.000
_cell.length_b   1.000
_cell.length_c   1.000
_cell.angle_alpha   90.00
_cell.angle_beta   90.00
_cell.angle_gamma   90.00
#
_symmetry.space_group_name_H-M   'P 1'
#
loop_
_entity.id
_entity.type
_entity.pdbx_description
1 polymer ?
#
loop_
_entity_poly.entity_id
_entity_poly.type
_entity_poly.pdbx_seq_one_letter_code
_entity_poly.pdbx_strand_id
1 'polypeptide(L)'
;MTDASSISHGGEKGSVVLGVTWAEMGLASILIVLRAKTASVSPSRQLASGLFGLRWDFFWVIIAFAVALVAQSTMTVSVWYGLGTHQSLLSPHRIVQTNFWSWIGQITAILDLVLARIAVISFLLTIQSGTWSRGRYLLYAVGATQAIINIIEVGLIFKQCSPTAKLWDNALPGTCDGIVICSQVGYAQGSLCPSTSVNTYPFIY
;
A
#
# COMPACT_ATOMS: atom_id res chain seq x y z
N MET A 1 -21.01 -32.44 8.96
CA MET A 1 -20.12 -32.07 10.08
C MET A 1 -18.84 -31.58 9.44
N THR A 2 -18.79 -30.30 9.09
CA THR A 2 -17.62 -29.67 8.46
C THR A 2 -16.77 -29.08 9.58
N ASP A 3 -15.52 -29.50 9.62
CA ASP A 3 -14.63 -29.42 10.77
C ASP A 3 -14.40 -28.01 11.31
N ALA A 4 -14.54 -27.87 12.62
CA ALA A 4 -14.07 -26.70 13.38
C ALA A 4 -12.56 -26.44 13.19
N SER A 5 -11.77 -27.45 12.80
CA SER A 5 -10.34 -27.30 12.51
C SER A 5 -10.06 -26.49 11.24
N SER A 6 -10.93 -26.57 10.23
CA SER A 6 -10.79 -25.81 8.97
C SER A 6 -11.07 -24.31 9.13
N ILE A 7 -11.95 -23.95 10.07
CA ILE A 7 -12.24 -22.56 10.43
C ILE A 7 -11.06 -21.95 11.21
N SER A 8 -10.39 -22.73 12.07
CA SER A 8 -9.17 -22.29 12.78
C SER A 8 -8.04 -21.96 11.81
N HIS A 9 -7.75 -22.87 10.87
CA HIS A 9 -6.65 -22.71 9.91
C HIS A 9 -6.82 -21.51 8.96
N GLY A 10 -8.06 -21.14 8.67
CA GLY A 10 -8.41 -19.95 7.91
C GLY A 10 -8.16 -18.64 8.64
N GLY A 11 -8.63 -18.55 9.89
CA GLY A 11 -8.38 -17.39 10.75
C GLY A 11 -6.89 -17.18 11.08
N GLU A 12 -6.13 -18.28 11.12
CA GLU A 12 -4.68 -18.27 11.36
C GLU A 12 -3.92 -17.48 10.29
N LYS A 13 -4.23 -17.67 9.00
CA LYS A 13 -3.55 -16.95 7.90
C LYS A 13 -3.79 -15.44 7.96
N GLY A 14 -5.03 -15.02 8.20
CA GLY A 14 -5.38 -13.61 8.35
C GLY A 14 -4.67 -12.97 9.54
N SER A 15 -4.60 -13.69 10.66
CA SER A 15 -3.92 -13.24 11.88
C SER A 15 -2.42 -13.07 11.70
N VAL A 16 -1.76 -13.95 10.94
CA VAL A 16 -0.33 -13.82 10.61
C VAL A 16 -0.07 -12.56 9.79
N VAL A 17 -0.89 -12.30 8.76
CA VAL A 17 -0.77 -11.09 7.93
C VAL A 17 -0.96 -9.83 8.77
N LEU A 18 -1.93 -9.81 9.69
CA LEU A 18 -2.09 -8.70 10.62
C LEU A 18 -0.87 -8.52 11.53
N GLY A 19 -0.34 -9.62 12.07
CA GLY A 19 0.85 -9.55 12.93
C GLY A 19 2.04 -8.88 12.24
N VAL A 20 2.31 -9.27 10.99
CA VAL A 20 3.41 -8.68 10.20
C VAL A 20 3.16 -7.20 9.90
N THR A 21 1.97 -6.86 9.42
CA THR A 21 1.65 -5.48 9.01
C THR A 21 1.59 -4.51 10.20
N TRP A 22 1.12 -4.96 11.37
CA TRP A 22 1.18 -4.16 12.60
C TRP A 22 2.61 -4.01 13.12
N ALA A 23 3.47 -5.03 12.99
CA ALA A 23 4.88 -4.91 13.32
C ALA A 23 5.59 -3.90 12.42
N GLU A 24 5.30 -3.91 11.12
CA GLU A 24 5.80 -2.93 10.15
C GLU A 24 5.31 -1.52 10.47
N MET A 25 4.04 -1.35 10.84
CA MET A 25 3.49 -0.08 11.29
C MET A 25 4.20 0.45 12.56
N GLY A 26 4.51 -0.44 13.50
CA GLY A 26 5.30 -0.12 14.69
C GLY A 26 6.71 0.35 14.32
N LEU A 27 7.39 -0.37 13.42
CA LEU A 27 8.71 0.03 12.92
C LEU A 27 8.68 1.39 12.22
N ALA A 28 7.69 1.61 11.33
CA ALA A 28 7.51 2.89 10.65
C ALA A 28 7.30 4.05 11.64
N SER A 29 6.51 3.83 12.69
CA SER A 29 6.30 4.80 13.77
C SER A 29 7.62 5.20 14.45
N ILE A 30 8.46 4.21 14.79
CA ILE A 30 9.77 4.43 15.41
C ILE A 30 10.67 5.25 14.48
N LEU A 31 10.71 4.92 13.18
CA LEU A 31 11.53 5.63 12.19
C LEU A 31 11.10 7.09 12.02
N ILE A 32 9.79 7.37 12.00
CA ILE A 32 9.26 8.74 11.91
C ILE A 32 9.65 9.56 13.15
N VAL A 33 9.53 8.96 14.35
CA VAL A 33 9.94 9.60 15.61
C VAL A 33 11.45 9.86 15.63
N LEU A 34 12.26 8.89 15.23
CA LEU A 34 13.72 9.04 15.13
C LEU A 34 14.10 10.16 14.15
N ARG A 35 13.41 10.24 13.01
CA ARG A 35 13.60 11.32 12.03
C ARG A 35 13.25 12.69 12.63
N ALA A 36 12.14 12.79 13.37
CA ALA A 36 11.75 14.02 14.07
C ALA A 36 12.80 14.44 15.12
N LYS A 37 13.27 13.48 15.93
CA LYS A 37 14.30 13.72 16.95
C LYS A 37 15.63 14.14 16.34
N THR A 38 16.07 13.48 15.26
CA THR A 38 17.32 13.80 14.56
C THR A 38 17.26 15.21 13.96
N ALA A 39 16.11 15.58 13.36
CA ALA A 39 15.87 16.95 12.86
C ALA A 39 15.86 18.00 13.98
N SER A 40 15.38 17.65 15.18
CA SER A 40 15.35 18.54 16.34
C SER A 40 16.70 18.70 17.05
N VAL A 41 17.55 17.66 17.08
CA VAL A 41 18.83 17.66 17.81
C VAL A 41 19.98 18.23 16.97
N SER A 42 19.94 18.03 15.64
CA SER A 42 20.93 18.57 14.71
C SER A 42 20.31 19.70 13.90
N PRO A 43 20.30 20.96 14.38
CA PRO A 43 19.90 22.11 13.58
C PRO A 43 20.96 22.34 12.50
N SER A 44 20.85 21.60 11.40
CA SER A 44 21.55 21.89 10.16
C SER A 44 21.20 23.33 9.75
N ARG A 45 22.22 24.14 9.45
CA ARG A 45 22.13 25.56 9.05
C ARG A 45 21.25 25.85 7.82
N GLN A 46 20.64 24.83 7.20
CA GLN A 46 19.61 24.92 6.14
C GLN A 46 18.16 25.03 6.68
N LEU A 47 17.97 25.14 8.00
CA LEU A 47 16.69 25.19 8.72
C LEU A 47 15.91 26.52 8.59
N ALA A 48 15.81 27.11 7.40
CA ALA A 48 15.19 28.43 7.21
C ALA A 48 14.13 28.52 6.10
N SER A 49 13.71 27.41 5.49
CA SER A 49 12.71 27.42 4.40
C SER A 49 11.46 26.56 4.68
N GLY A 50 10.93 26.61 5.89
CA GLY A 50 9.68 25.92 6.24
C GLY A 50 8.90 26.62 7.35
N LEU A 51 7.57 26.66 7.21
CA LEU A 51 6.65 27.19 8.22
C LEU A 51 6.84 26.38 9.53
N PHE A 52 7.06 27.04 10.66
CA PHE A 52 7.35 26.44 11.99
C PHE A 52 8.69 25.67 12.14
N GLY A 53 9.63 25.80 11.20
CA GLY A 53 10.92 25.10 11.29
C GLY A 53 10.85 23.61 10.93
N LEU A 54 9.69 23.12 10.46
CA LEU A 54 9.52 21.78 9.92
C LEU A 54 9.77 21.80 8.40
N ARG A 55 10.59 20.85 7.92
CA ARG A 55 10.87 20.66 6.49
C ARG A 55 9.57 20.26 5.77
N TRP A 56 9.26 20.83 4.60
CA TRP A 56 8.08 20.50 3.78
C TRP A 56 7.92 18.99 3.52
N ASP A 57 9.04 18.29 3.42
CA ASP A 57 9.14 16.85 3.28
C ASP A 57 8.61 16.06 4.51
N PHE A 58 8.61 16.64 5.72
CA PHE A 58 8.04 16.01 6.92
C PHE A 58 6.51 15.98 6.87
N PHE A 59 5.87 17.00 6.29
CA PHE A 59 4.43 17.07 6.11
C PHE A 59 3.90 15.90 5.27
N TRP A 60 4.57 15.61 4.14
CA TRP A 60 4.18 14.50 3.25
C TRP A 60 4.34 13.13 3.92
N VAL A 61 5.40 12.93 4.73
CA VAL A 61 5.59 11.67 5.49
C VAL A 61 4.47 11.47 6.51
N ILE A 62 4.06 12.51 7.22
CA ILE A 62 2.98 12.41 8.21
C ILE A 62 1.63 12.12 7.54
N ILE A 63 1.35 12.74 6.40
CA ILE A 63 0.13 12.44 5.64
C ILE A 63 0.14 11.01 5.14
N ALA A 64 1.24 10.55 4.54
CA ALA A 64 1.39 9.16 4.10
C ALA A 64 1.11 8.19 5.26
N PHE A 65 1.81 8.37 6.38
CA PHE A 65 1.62 7.56 7.57
C PHE A 65 0.18 7.55 8.10
N ALA A 66 -0.53 8.68 8.07
CA ALA A 66 -1.93 8.74 8.46
C ALA A 66 -2.83 7.91 7.52
N VAL A 67 -2.58 7.95 6.21
CA VAL A 67 -3.30 7.14 5.22
C VAL A 67 -2.95 5.66 5.37
N ALA A 68 -1.68 5.32 5.63
CA ALA A 68 -1.25 3.96 5.94
C ALA A 68 -1.98 3.40 7.17
N LEU A 69 -2.18 4.21 8.21
CA LEU A 69 -2.93 3.81 9.40
C LEU A 69 -4.41 3.52 9.08
N VAL A 70 -5.02 4.33 8.20
CA VAL A 70 -6.38 4.06 7.70
C VAL A 70 -6.41 2.73 6.93
N ALA A 71 -5.47 2.50 6.02
CA ALA A 71 -5.37 1.23 5.30
C ALA A 71 -5.24 0.04 6.26
N GLN A 72 -4.36 0.15 7.26
CA GLN A 72 -4.16 -0.88 8.28
C GLN A 72 -5.43 -1.15 9.11
N SER A 73 -6.18 -0.10 9.44
CA SER A 73 -7.45 -0.25 10.18
C SER A 73 -8.51 -0.98 9.35
N THR A 74 -8.68 -0.62 8.07
CA THR A 74 -9.64 -1.28 7.18
C THR A 74 -9.28 -2.74 6.92
N MET A 75 -7.98 -3.05 6.81
CA MET A 75 -7.51 -4.42 6.67
C MET A 75 -7.76 -5.26 7.93
N THR A 76 -7.58 -4.66 9.11
CA THR A 76 -7.93 -5.30 10.39
C THR A 76 -9.42 -5.65 10.44
N VAL A 77 -10.28 -4.75 9.97
CA VAL A 77 -11.73 -5.00 9.87
C VAL A 77 -12.04 -6.12 8.87
N SER A 78 -11.37 -6.15 7.70
CA SER A 78 -11.55 -7.22 6.71
C SER A 78 -11.21 -8.61 7.28
N VAL A 79 -10.11 -8.71 8.02
CA VAL A 79 -9.73 -9.96 8.72
C VAL A 79 -10.74 -10.36 9.78
N TRP A 80 -11.30 -9.39 10.51
CA TRP A 80 -12.35 -9.66 11.49
C TRP A 80 -13.63 -10.25 10.86
N TYR A 81 -13.97 -9.84 9.64
CA TYR A 81 -15.09 -10.44 8.89
C TYR A 81 -14.78 -11.83 8.32
N GLY A 82 -13.51 -12.23 8.29
CA GLY A 82 -13.04 -13.58 7.97
C GLY A 82 -12.06 -13.65 6.80
N LEU A 83 -11.36 -12.55 6.46
CA LEU A 83 -10.24 -12.60 5.52
C LEU A 83 -9.18 -13.62 5.97
N GLY A 84 -8.73 -14.47 5.06
CA GLY A 84 -7.80 -15.58 5.33
C GLY A 84 -8.49 -16.93 5.50
N THR A 85 -9.80 -16.95 5.78
CA THR A 85 -10.58 -18.18 5.88
C THR A 85 -11.13 -18.63 4.52
N HIS A 86 -11.20 -19.94 4.29
CA HIS A 86 -11.79 -20.48 3.07
C HIS A 86 -13.22 -19.96 2.89
N GLN A 87 -13.51 -19.42 1.71
CA GLN A 87 -14.81 -18.79 1.41
C GLN A 87 -15.99 -19.74 1.60
N SER A 88 -15.80 -21.05 1.44
CA SER A 88 -16.83 -22.08 1.66
C SER A 88 -17.32 -22.17 3.11
N LEU A 89 -16.55 -21.66 4.07
CA LEU A 89 -16.87 -21.68 5.49
C LEU A 89 -17.55 -20.38 5.95
N LEU A 90 -17.64 -19.37 5.09
CA LEU A 90 -18.19 -18.05 5.42
C LEU A 90 -19.62 -17.90 4.92
N SER A 91 -20.46 -17.24 5.72
CA SER A 91 -21.78 -16.80 5.27
C SER A 91 -21.65 -15.80 4.09
N PRO A 92 -22.55 -15.81 3.10
CA PRO A 92 -22.49 -14.90 1.96
C PRO A 92 -22.35 -13.41 2.34
N HIS A 93 -23.06 -12.98 3.39
CA HIS A 93 -22.97 -11.60 3.91
C HIS A 93 -21.56 -11.24 4.39
N ARG A 94 -20.88 -12.16 5.11
CA ARG A 94 -19.50 -11.95 5.57
C ARG A 94 -18.51 -11.90 4.41
N ILE A 95 -18.71 -12.70 3.36
CA ILE A 95 -17.86 -12.67 2.16
C ILE A 95 -17.90 -11.29 1.52
N VAL A 96 -19.10 -10.74 1.32
CA VAL A 96 -19.27 -9.40 0.74
C VAL A 96 -18.60 -8.32 1.59
N GLN A 97 -18.82 -8.35 2.92
CA GLN A 97 -18.19 -7.40 3.84
C GLN A 97 -16.66 -7.52 3.82
N THR A 98 -16.12 -8.74 3.93
CA THR A 98 -14.66 -8.99 3.87
C THR A 98 -14.05 -8.41 2.60
N ASN A 99 -14.65 -8.68 1.44
CA ASN A 99 -14.15 -8.20 0.15
C ASN A 99 -14.26 -6.68 0.04
N PHE A 100 -15.36 -6.09 0.51
CA PHE A 100 -15.56 -4.64 0.50
C PHE A 100 -14.51 -3.90 1.34
N TRP A 101 -14.28 -4.33 2.58
CA TRP A 101 -13.26 -3.73 3.45
C TRP A 101 -11.84 -3.95 2.90
N SER A 102 -11.56 -5.12 2.31
CA SER A 102 -10.28 -5.39 1.63
C SER A 102 -10.07 -4.47 0.43
N TRP A 103 -11.11 -4.23 -0.37
CA TRP A 103 -11.05 -3.34 -1.52
C TRP A 103 -10.79 -1.87 -1.12
N ILE A 104 -11.47 -1.38 -0.08
CA ILE A 104 -11.18 -0.05 0.49
C ILE A 104 -9.73 0.01 0.97
N GLY A 105 -9.27 -1.03 1.68
CA GLY A 105 -7.90 -1.14 2.16
C GLY A 105 -6.88 -1.02 1.03
N GLN A 106 -7.08 -1.75 -0.08
CA GLN A 106 -6.23 -1.68 -1.26
C GLN A 106 -6.16 -0.26 -1.87
N ILE A 107 -7.31 0.42 -2.00
CA ILE A 107 -7.34 1.81 -2.49
C ILE A 107 -6.53 2.72 -1.58
N THR A 108 -6.75 2.64 -0.27
CA THR A 108 -6.05 3.48 0.70
C THR A 108 -4.55 3.17 0.75
N ALA A 109 -4.15 1.91 0.61
CA ALA A 109 -2.75 1.51 0.56
C ALA A 109 -2.03 2.09 -0.67
N ILE A 110 -2.70 2.18 -1.81
CA ILE A 110 -2.11 2.78 -3.02
C ILE A 110 -1.99 4.28 -2.87
N LEU A 111 -2.99 4.95 -2.28
CA LEU A 111 -2.88 6.36 -1.96
C LEU A 111 -1.69 6.64 -1.02
N ASP A 112 -1.51 5.82 0.01
CA ASP A 112 -0.32 5.88 0.87
C ASP A 112 0.98 5.70 0.06
N LEU A 113 1.07 4.69 -0.80
CA LEU A 113 2.25 4.45 -1.63
C LEU A 113 2.60 5.66 -2.53
N VAL A 114 1.59 6.33 -3.10
CA VAL A 114 1.80 7.55 -3.88
C VAL A 114 2.37 8.66 -3.00
N LEU A 115 1.77 8.90 -1.83
CA LEU A 115 2.19 9.93 -0.89
C LEU A 115 3.59 9.66 -0.33
N ALA A 116 3.89 8.41 0.01
CA ALA A 116 5.20 7.97 0.47
C ALA A 116 6.30 8.24 -0.57
N ARG A 117 6.02 8.00 -1.85
CA ARG A 117 6.96 8.32 -2.94
C ARG A 117 7.19 9.82 -3.10
N ILE A 118 6.13 10.64 -3.03
CA ILE A 118 6.24 12.10 -3.04
C ILE A 118 7.09 12.58 -1.86
N ALA A 119 6.89 11.99 -0.68
CA ALA A 119 7.67 12.28 0.51
C ALA A 119 9.15 11.94 0.32
N VAL A 120 9.48 10.74 -0.20
CA VAL A 120 10.87 10.33 -0.47
C VAL A 120 11.53 11.22 -1.52
N ILE A 121 10.85 11.58 -2.61
CA ILE A 121 11.40 12.48 -3.63
C ILE A 121 11.68 13.86 -3.03
N SER A 122 10.73 14.39 -2.23
CA SER A 122 10.91 15.65 -1.50
C SER A 122 12.09 15.59 -0.53
N PHE A 123 12.28 14.44 0.14
CA PHE A 123 13.41 14.20 1.02
C PHE A 123 14.74 14.29 0.28
N LEU A 124 14.85 13.55 -0.82
CA LEU A 124 16.05 13.43 -1.63
C LEU A 124 16.41 14.75 -2.32
N LEU A 125 15.43 15.46 -2.87
CA LEU A 125 15.64 16.77 -3.49
C LEU A 125 16.21 17.79 -2.50
N THR A 126 15.77 17.73 -1.24
CA THR A 126 16.27 18.63 -0.21
C THR A 126 17.71 18.28 0.18
N ILE A 127 18.06 16.99 0.28
CA ILE A 127 19.43 16.53 0.58
C ILE A 127 20.39 16.83 -0.57
N GLN A 128 20.00 16.50 -1.81
CA GLN A 128 20.86 16.67 -2.99
C GLN A 128 21.01 18.12 -3.45
N SER A 129 20.21 19.05 -2.89
CA SER A 129 20.23 20.47 -3.26
C SER A 129 21.61 21.14 -3.12
N GLY A 130 22.50 20.59 -2.28
CA GLY A 130 23.84 21.15 -2.04
C GLY A 130 25.00 20.57 -2.87
N THR A 131 24.83 19.42 -3.54
CA THR A 131 25.98 18.64 -4.05
C THR A 131 26.00 18.39 -5.56
N TRP A 132 24.87 18.16 -6.24
CA TRP A 132 24.91 17.73 -7.65
C TRP A 132 23.68 18.15 -8.48
N SER A 133 23.85 19.09 -9.40
CA SER A 133 22.76 19.57 -10.28
C SER A 133 22.20 18.50 -11.22
N ARG A 134 23.00 17.49 -11.61
CA ARG A 134 22.56 16.39 -12.49
C ARG A 134 21.66 15.37 -11.78
N GLY A 135 21.88 15.15 -10.48
CA GLY A 135 21.07 14.23 -9.66
C GLY A 135 19.60 14.67 -9.55
N ARG A 136 19.35 15.99 -9.54
CA ARG A 136 17.99 16.56 -9.55
C ARG A 136 17.16 16.14 -10.75
N TYR A 137 17.73 16.15 -11.96
CA TYR A 137 17.01 15.75 -13.16
C TYR A 137 16.65 14.25 -13.12
N LEU A 138 17.55 13.41 -12.61
CA LEU A 138 17.27 11.99 -12.41
C LEU A 138 16.15 11.78 -11.37
N LEU A 139 16.15 12.53 -10.26
CA LEU A 139 15.08 12.47 -9.27
C LEU A 139 13.72 12.88 -9.85
N TYR A 140 13.68 13.92 -10.68
CA TYR A 140 12.45 14.31 -11.38
C TYR A 140 12.01 13.26 -12.39
N ALA A 141 12.94 12.65 -13.13
CA ALA A 141 12.61 11.57 -14.06
C ALA A 141 12.03 10.35 -13.34
N VAL A 142 12.65 9.91 -12.24
CA VAL A 142 12.13 8.81 -11.41
C VAL A 142 10.77 9.16 -10.83
N GLY A 143 10.58 10.39 -10.36
CA GLY A 143 9.30 10.87 -9.85
C GLY A 143 8.20 10.89 -10.91
N ALA A 144 8.51 11.34 -12.13
CA ALA A 144 7.57 11.37 -13.24
C ALA A 144 7.18 9.94 -13.66
N THR A 145 8.15 9.03 -13.80
CA THR A 145 7.86 7.61 -14.09
C THR A 145 6.97 7.00 -13.03
N GLN A 146 7.23 7.29 -11.75
CA GLN A 146 6.39 6.80 -10.67
C GLN A 146 4.98 7.36 -10.67
N ALA A 147 4.81 8.65 -10.98
CA ALA A 147 3.48 9.25 -11.11
C ALA A 147 2.67 8.55 -12.22
N ILE A 148 3.29 8.25 -13.36
CA ILE A 148 2.65 7.55 -14.47
C ILE A 148 2.20 6.15 -14.05
N ILE A 149 3.07 5.38 -13.38
CA ILE A 149 2.74 4.03 -12.91
C ILE A 149 1.55 4.07 -11.95
N ASN A 150 1.56 5.00 -10.98
CA ASN A 150 0.47 5.14 -10.01
C ASN A 150 -0.87 5.53 -10.67
N ILE A 151 -0.86 6.38 -11.70
CA ILE A 151 -2.07 6.74 -12.45
C ILE A 151 -2.65 5.51 -13.16
N ILE A 152 -1.80 4.69 -13.77
CA ILE A 152 -2.21 3.44 -14.44
C ILE A 152 -2.82 2.48 -13.41
N GLU A 153 -2.19 2.32 -12.25
CA GLU A 153 -2.63 1.41 -11.19
C GLU A 153 -4.02 1.78 -10.64
N VAL A 154 -4.27 3.07 -10.38
CA VAL A 154 -5.59 3.56 -9.98
C VAL A 154 -6.64 3.23 -11.05
N GLY A 155 -6.32 3.46 -12.32
CA GLY A 155 -7.21 3.11 -13.43
C GLY A 155 -7.52 1.61 -13.49
N LEU A 156 -6.52 0.75 -13.27
CA LEU A 156 -6.68 -0.69 -13.28
C LEU A 156 -7.57 -1.19 -12.15
N ILE A 157 -7.45 -0.64 -10.94
CA ILE A 157 -8.29 -1.04 -9.79
C ILE A 157 -9.77 -0.80 -10.03
N PHE A 158 -10.13 0.36 -10.58
CA PHE A 158 -11.53 0.64 -10.89
C PHE A 158 -12.07 -0.21 -12.04
N LYS A 159 -11.17 -0.69 -12.92
CA LYS A 159 -11.49 -1.49 -14.11
C LYS A 159 -11.25 -3.00 -13.94
N GLN A 160 -10.96 -3.49 -12.72
CA GLN A 160 -10.77 -4.92 -12.49
C GLN A 160 -12.00 -5.76 -12.88
N CYS A 161 -13.19 -5.21 -12.62
CA CYS A 161 -14.48 -5.82 -12.96
C CYS A 161 -15.44 -4.82 -13.58
N SER A 162 -16.34 -5.31 -14.44
CA SER A 162 -17.46 -4.55 -15.00
C SER A 162 -18.78 -5.29 -14.70
N PRO A 163 -19.64 -4.77 -13.82
CA PRO A 163 -19.53 -3.54 -13.02
C PRO A 163 -18.53 -3.68 -11.84
N THR A 164 -17.93 -2.58 -11.38
CA THR A 164 -16.96 -2.57 -10.26
C THR A 164 -17.54 -3.19 -8.98
N ALA A 165 -18.86 -3.08 -8.77
CA ALA A 165 -19.54 -3.69 -7.63
C ALA A 165 -19.44 -5.20 -7.55
N LYS A 166 -19.19 -5.87 -8.68
CA LYS A 166 -18.93 -7.31 -8.73
C LYS A 166 -17.67 -7.72 -7.96
N LEU A 167 -16.74 -6.78 -7.75
CA LEU A 167 -15.49 -7.06 -7.04
C LEU A 167 -15.71 -7.44 -5.57
N TRP A 168 -16.69 -6.82 -4.91
CA TRP A 168 -17.05 -7.18 -3.53
C TRP A 168 -18.27 -8.08 -3.44
N ASP A 169 -19.22 -7.98 -4.38
CA ASP A 169 -20.40 -8.84 -4.46
C ASP A 169 -20.35 -9.75 -5.70
N ASN A 170 -19.83 -10.96 -5.49
CA ASN A 170 -19.70 -11.97 -6.53
C ASN A 170 -21.04 -12.49 -7.09
N ALA A 171 -22.17 -12.19 -6.43
CA ALA A 171 -23.50 -12.59 -6.91
C ALA A 171 -23.97 -11.74 -8.10
N LEU A 172 -23.33 -10.59 -8.35
CA LEU A 172 -23.68 -9.70 -9.46
C LEU A 172 -23.22 -10.26 -10.83
N PRO A 173 -24.05 -10.14 -11.88
CA PRO A 173 -23.66 -10.49 -13.25
C PRO A 173 -22.59 -9.50 -13.76
N GLY A 174 -21.62 -10.00 -14.53
CA GLY A 174 -20.51 -9.20 -15.06
C GLY A 174 -19.25 -10.02 -15.33
N THR A 175 -18.20 -9.40 -15.87
CA THR A 175 -16.89 -10.03 -16.10
C THR A 175 -15.79 -9.34 -15.30
N CYS A 176 -14.74 -10.10 -14.97
CA CYS A 176 -13.60 -9.65 -14.16
C CYS A 176 -12.29 -10.03 -14.84
N ASP A 177 -12.09 -9.50 -16.05
CA ASP A 177 -10.92 -9.84 -16.88
C ASP A 177 -9.68 -9.00 -16.51
N GLY A 178 -9.86 -7.90 -15.76
CA GLY A 178 -8.80 -6.96 -15.40
C GLY A 178 -7.94 -7.36 -14.20
N ILE A 179 -8.35 -8.38 -13.43
CA ILE A 179 -7.66 -8.81 -12.21
C ILE A 179 -6.24 -9.31 -12.52
N VAL A 180 -6.07 -10.07 -13.61
CA VAL A 180 -4.76 -10.61 -14.01
C VAL A 180 -3.80 -9.47 -14.37
N ILE A 181 -4.27 -8.51 -15.16
CA ILE A 181 -3.46 -7.35 -15.57
C ILE A 181 -3.07 -6.52 -14.33
N CYS A 182 -4.00 -6.29 -13.41
CA CYS A 182 -3.73 -5.55 -12.18
C CYS A 182 -2.68 -6.26 -11.31
N SER A 183 -2.77 -7.58 -11.18
CA SER A 183 -1.79 -8.37 -10.44
C SER A 183 -0.40 -8.35 -11.09
N GLN A 184 -0.32 -8.49 -12.42
CA GLN A 184 0.96 -8.42 -13.13
C GLN A 184 1.62 -7.04 -13.02
N VAL A 185 0.84 -5.96 -13.09
CA VAL A 185 1.34 -4.59 -12.91
C VAL A 185 1.82 -4.37 -11.47
N GLY A 186 1.07 -4.86 -10.48
CA GLY A 186 1.50 -4.80 -9.08
C GLY A 186 2.79 -5.60 -8.82
N TYR A 187 2.91 -6.81 -9.39
CA TYR A 187 4.16 -7.57 -9.33
C TYR A 187 5.30 -6.83 -10.01
N ALA A 188 5.08 -6.30 -11.21
CA ALA A 188 6.09 -5.52 -11.92
C ALA A 188 6.52 -4.29 -11.11
N GLN A 189 5.60 -3.60 -10.45
CA GLN A 189 5.89 -2.45 -9.61
C GLN A 189 6.69 -2.81 -8.36
N GLY A 190 6.35 -3.93 -7.71
CA GLY A 190 7.13 -4.49 -6.59
C GLY A 190 8.50 -5.04 -7.03
N SER A 191 8.56 -5.58 -8.25
CA SER A 191 9.76 -6.16 -8.87
C SER A 191 10.55 -5.17 -9.71
N LEU A 192 10.28 -3.86 -9.67
CA LEU A 192 11.17 -2.84 -10.25
C LEU A 192 12.47 -2.70 -9.44
N CYS A 193 12.68 -3.56 -8.43
CA CYS A 193 14.02 -4.04 -8.05
C CYS A 193 14.66 -4.76 -9.25
N PRO A 194 15.87 -4.39 -9.71
CA PRO A 194 16.36 -4.89 -10.99
C PRO A 194 16.51 -6.41 -11.03
N SER A 195 15.90 -6.98 -12.09
CA SER A 195 16.14 -8.30 -12.70
C SER A 195 15.49 -9.51 -12.03
N THR A 196 14.41 -10.03 -12.62
CA THR A 196 14.43 -11.33 -13.36
C THR A 196 13.04 -11.68 -13.85
N SER A 197 12.87 -11.62 -15.17
CA SER A 197 11.79 -12.30 -15.88
C SER A 197 12.06 -13.80 -15.86
N VAL A 198 11.46 -14.55 -14.92
CA VAL A 198 11.30 -16.00 -15.06
C VAL A 198 9.92 -16.42 -14.60
N ASN A 199 9.17 -16.96 -15.57
CA ASN A 199 7.93 -17.72 -15.44
C ASN A 199 7.60 -18.21 -14.03
N THR A 200 6.48 -17.78 -13.47
CA THR A 200 5.78 -18.56 -12.45
C THR A 200 4.27 -18.46 -12.72
N TYR A 201 3.78 -19.49 -13.42
CA TYR A 201 2.36 -19.86 -13.47
C TYR A 201 1.85 -20.24 -12.06
N PRO A 202 0.51 -20.24 -11.85
CA PRO A 202 -0.09 -19.75 -10.62
C PRO A 202 -0.26 -20.84 -9.56
N PHE A 203 0.06 -20.51 -8.32
CA PHE A 203 -0.47 -21.19 -7.14
C PHE A 203 -1.70 -20.44 -6.65
N ILE A 204 -2.86 -20.68 -7.27
CA ILE A 204 -4.17 -20.61 -6.61
C ILE A 204 -5.03 -21.75 -7.18
N TYR A 205 -4.99 -22.90 -6.50
CA TYR A 205 -6.14 -23.76 -6.19
C TYR A 205 -5.90 -24.37 -4.83
#